data_AF-A0A355D823-F1
#
_entry.id   AF-A0A355D823-F1
#
_cell.length_a   1.000
_cell.length_b   1.000
_cell.length_c   1.000
_cell.angle_alpha   90.00
_cell.angle_beta   90.00
_cell.angle_gamma   90.00
#
_symmetry.space_group_name_H-M   'P 1'
#
loop_
_entity.id
_entity.type
_entity.pdbx_description
1 polymer ?
#
loop_
_entity_poly.entity_id
_entity_poly.type
_entity_poly.pdbx_seq_one_letter_code
_entity_poly.pdbx_strand_id
1 'polypeptide(L)'
;NGWFRWAKTFSAILPLIIGGFFRVADQEQYKGKFWDFMRKDWIVWFIYAVLFLNIAEATIKDVTLKNYGNVLCGLLLCFTIPFPNGRKFFKLSAEDNSMFIAYTTIAWNLLYTTWNLCFVYGETGKYFASSICILLAAEIYPIIKRKPELYIAARIYTLSAHVLIRACLPNLFPAVMDASSWFNADILYGWGIFNGLIIIPYAFWYIWQLHSGKAEVSFIRSNTSAM
;
A
#
# COMPACT_ATOMS: atom_id res chain seq x y z
N ASN A 1 -25.16 -5.88 5.55
CA ASN A 1 -24.53 -5.48 4.26
C ASN A 1 -24.09 -4.01 4.17
N GLY A 2 -24.69 -3.06 4.91
CA GLY A 2 -24.24 -1.64 4.93
C GLY A 2 -23.06 -1.35 5.85
N TRP A 3 -23.07 -1.91 7.08
CA TRP A 3 -22.02 -1.68 8.10
C TRP A 3 -20.60 -2.02 7.62
N PHE A 4 -20.43 -3.16 6.94
CA PHE A 4 -19.13 -3.59 6.42
C PHE A 4 -18.59 -2.65 5.34
N ARG A 5 -19.46 -2.15 4.44
CA ARG A 5 -19.07 -1.14 3.44
C ARG A 5 -18.68 0.17 4.12
N TRP A 6 -19.43 0.57 5.14
CA TRP A 6 -19.16 1.78 5.91
C TRP A 6 -17.83 1.71 6.63
N ALA A 7 -17.55 0.62 7.34
CA ALA A 7 -16.28 0.37 8.03
C ALA A 7 -15.10 0.36 7.07
N LYS A 8 -15.24 -0.29 5.91
CA LYS A 8 -14.18 -0.34 4.89
C LYS A 8 -13.90 1.04 4.28
N THR A 9 -14.96 1.79 3.93
CA THR A 9 -14.84 3.17 3.45
C THR A 9 -14.20 4.07 4.49
N PHE A 10 -14.61 3.96 5.75
CA PHE A 10 -14.03 4.75 6.84
C PHE A 10 -12.55 4.41 7.06
N SER A 11 -12.19 3.11 7.07
CA SER A 11 -10.80 2.67 7.21
C SER A 11 -9.89 3.12 6.06
N ALA A 12 -10.45 3.30 4.86
CA ALA A 12 -9.71 3.78 3.69
C ALA A 12 -9.58 5.31 3.66
N ILE A 13 -10.57 6.05 4.15
CA ILE A 13 -10.57 7.52 4.15
C ILE A 13 -9.83 8.10 5.37
N LEU A 14 -9.83 7.39 6.50
CA LEU A 14 -9.22 7.85 7.74
C LEU A 14 -7.70 8.15 7.59
N PRO A 15 -6.88 7.32 6.92
CA PRO A 15 -5.48 7.64 6.63
C PRO A 15 -5.31 8.88 5.76
N LEU A 16 -6.23 9.12 4.82
CA LEU A 16 -6.21 10.28 3.94
C LEU A 16 -6.48 11.57 4.72
N ILE A 17 -7.49 11.55 5.60
CA ILE A 17 -7.83 12.70 6.46
C ILE A 17 -6.71 12.98 7.46
N ILE A 18 -6.29 11.95 8.23
CA ILE A 18 -5.24 12.08 9.24
C ILE A 18 -3.92 12.48 8.58
N GLY A 19 -3.60 11.90 7.43
CA GLY A 19 -2.41 12.25 6.66
C GLY A 19 -2.45 13.68 6.13
N GLY A 20 -3.61 14.15 5.69
CA GLY A 20 -3.82 15.55 5.29
C GLY A 20 -3.60 16.53 6.44
N PHE A 21 -4.19 16.26 7.61
CA PHE A 21 -3.97 17.10 8.80
C PHE A 21 -2.51 17.10 9.26
N PHE A 22 -1.83 15.96 9.19
CA PHE A 22 -0.40 15.89 9.51
C PHE A 22 0.45 16.71 8.55
N ARG A 23 0.17 16.63 7.25
CA ARG A 23 0.86 17.44 6.24
C ARG A 23 0.69 18.92 6.52
N VAL A 24 -0.53 19.38 6.83
CA VAL A 24 -0.78 20.77 7.21
C VAL A 24 -0.04 21.13 8.52
N ALA A 25 -0.05 20.24 9.51
CA ALA A 25 0.65 20.45 10.79
C ALA A 25 2.16 20.64 10.61
N ASP A 26 2.75 19.93 9.66
CA ASP A 26 4.18 19.95 9.38
C ASP A 26 4.59 21.14 8.48
N GLN A 27 3.84 21.40 7.41
CA GLN A 27 4.13 22.50 6.47
C GLN A 27 3.96 23.88 7.10
N GLU A 28 2.87 24.09 7.83
CA GLU A 28 2.48 25.42 8.32
C GLU A 28 3.04 25.71 9.73
N GLN A 29 3.62 24.69 10.38
CA GLN A 29 4.14 24.75 11.74
C GLN A 29 3.24 25.46 12.76
N TYR A 30 1.92 25.35 12.61
CA TYR A 30 0.96 25.98 13.52
C TYR A 30 1.26 25.61 14.98
N LYS A 31 1.19 26.62 15.87
CA LYS A 31 1.43 26.43 17.30
C LYS A 31 0.14 26.02 18.01
N GLY A 32 0.21 24.99 18.86
CA GLY A 32 -0.92 24.56 19.70
C GLY A 32 -0.89 23.07 20.04
N LYS A 33 -1.49 22.71 21.18
CA LYS A 33 -1.50 21.32 21.71
C LYS A 33 -1.98 20.28 20.69
N PHE A 34 -2.93 20.64 19.82
CA PHE A 34 -3.45 19.78 18.76
C PHE A 34 -2.41 19.53 17.66
N TRP A 35 -1.78 20.59 17.14
CA TRP A 35 -0.77 20.51 16.09
C TRP A 35 0.51 19.81 16.57
N ASP A 36 0.89 20.02 17.82
CA ASP A 36 2.01 19.30 18.45
C ASP A 36 1.71 17.81 18.66
N PHE A 37 0.45 17.47 18.94
CA PHE A 37 0.02 16.07 19.00
C PHE A 37 0.03 15.42 17.61
N MET A 38 -0.48 16.10 16.58
CA MET A 38 -0.45 15.58 15.21
C MET A 38 1.00 15.39 14.73
N ARG A 39 1.94 16.24 15.13
CA ARG A 39 3.35 16.10 14.77
C ARG A 39 4.11 14.94 15.44
N LYS A 40 3.46 14.08 16.23
CA LYS A 40 4.13 12.96 16.94
C LYS A 40 4.20 11.68 16.11
N ASP A 41 5.05 10.75 16.54
CA ASP A 41 5.36 9.48 15.84
C ASP A 41 4.18 8.50 15.76
N TRP A 42 3.10 8.73 16.52
CA TRP A 42 1.93 7.85 16.48
C TRP A 42 1.29 7.81 15.08
N ILE A 43 1.41 8.87 14.28
CA ILE A 43 0.84 8.89 12.92
C ILE A 43 1.56 7.91 11.99
N VAL A 44 2.88 7.76 12.16
CA VAL A 44 3.65 6.77 11.41
C VAL A 44 3.19 5.37 11.77
N TRP A 45 3.04 5.08 13.08
CA TRP A 45 2.50 3.82 13.55
C TRP A 45 1.07 3.57 13.10
N PHE A 46 0.25 4.62 13.01
CA PHE A 46 -1.12 4.54 12.52
C PHE A 46 -1.17 4.16 11.04
N ILE A 47 -0.40 4.82 10.17
CA ILE A 47 -0.33 4.49 8.74
C ILE A 47 0.21 3.07 8.54
N TYR A 48 1.25 2.70 9.28
CA TYR A 48 1.78 1.33 9.29
C TYR A 48 0.70 0.32 9.68
N ALA A 49 -0.04 0.57 10.76
CA ALA A 49 -1.10 -0.32 11.23
C ALA A 49 -2.25 -0.45 10.22
N VAL A 50 -2.64 0.64 9.56
CA VAL A 50 -3.70 0.59 8.53
C VAL A 50 -3.22 -0.18 7.30
N LEU A 51 -1.98 0.04 6.84
CA LEU A 51 -1.40 -0.73 5.74
C LEU A 51 -1.33 -2.22 6.09
N PHE A 52 -0.81 -2.56 7.27
CA PHE A 52 -0.73 -3.93 7.76
C PHE A 52 -2.12 -4.58 7.81
N LEU A 53 -3.11 -3.88 8.37
CA LEU A 53 -4.49 -4.38 8.45
C LEU A 53 -5.10 -4.56 7.05
N ASN A 54 -4.81 -3.66 6.11
CA ASN A 54 -5.26 -3.79 4.72
C ASN A 54 -4.73 -5.06 4.05
N ILE A 55 -3.43 -5.34 4.21
CA ILE A 55 -2.82 -6.56 3.68
C ILE A 55 -3.36 -7.80 4.40
N ALA A 56 -3.48 -7.75 5.72
CA ALA A 56 -4.00 -8.85 6.52
C ALA A 56 -5.46 -9.20 6.19
N GLU A 57 -6.35 -8.20 6.02
CA GLU A 57 -7.75 -8.43 5.63
C GLU A 57 -7.84 -9.18 4.29
N ALA A 58 -7.10 -8.71 3.28
CA ALA A 58 -7.08 -9.34 1.97
C ALA A 58 -6.44 -10.73 2.00
N THR A 59 -5.39 -10.93 2.80
CA THR A 59 -4.76 -12.24 3.01
C THR A 59 -5.73 -13.24 3.65
N ILE A 60 -6.49 -12.84 4.67
CA ILE A 60 -7.51 -13.70 5.30
C ILE A 60 -8.60 -14.06 4.29
N LYS A 61 -9.00 -13.13 3.43
CA LYS A 61 -9.95 -13.42 2.37
C LYS A 61 -9.38 -14.34 1.30
N ASP A 62 -8.10 -14.22 0.93
CA ASP A 62 -7.45 -15.17 0.03
C ASP A 62 -7.45 -16.61 0.57
N VAL A 63 -7.39 -16.80 1.90
CA VAL A 63 -7.59 -18.12 2.53
C VAL A 63 -8.98 -18.66 2.21
N THR A 64 -10.01 -17.83 2.30
CA THR A 64 -11.39 -18.24 1.98
C THR A 64 -11.57 -18.55 0.49
N LEU A 65 -10.78 -17.93 -0.38
CA LEU A 65 -10.72 -18.18 -1.82
C LEU A 65 -9.83 -19.37 -2.19
N LYS A 66 -9.23 -20.07 -1.20
CA LYS A 66 -8.29 -21.19 -1.36
C LYS A 66 -7.04 -20.86 -2.18
N ASN A 67 -6.70 -19.58 -2.35
CA ASN A 67 -5.52 -19.15 -3.10
C ASN A 67 -4.27 -19.10 -2.21
N TYR A 68 -3.80 -20.28 -1.78
CA TYR A 68 -2.72 -20.38 -0.79
C TYR A 68 -1.39 -19.75 -1.20
N GLY A 69 -1.08 -19.71 -2.50
CA GLY A 69 0.11 -19.03 -3.01
C GLY A 69 0.06 -17.52 -2.76
N ASN A 70 -1.11 -16.91 -3.01
CA ASN A 70 -1.30 -15.48 -2.75
C ASN A 70 -1.38 -15.18 -1.25
N VAL A 71 -1.90 -16.12 -0.43
CA VAL A 71 -1.85 -16.02 1.04
C VAL A 71 -0.40 -15.95 1.54
N LEU A 72 0.48 -16.83 1.06
CA LEU A 72 1.88 -16.83 1.43
C LEU A 72 2.56 -15.49 1.07
N CYS A 73 2.26 -14.96 -0.11
CA CYS A 73 2.73 -13.65 -0.52
C CYS A 73 2.23 -12.54 0.39
N GLY A 74 0.94 -12.53 0.74
CA GLY A 74 0.36 -11.54 1.66
C GLY A 74 1.00 -11.57 3.05
N LEU A 75 1.21 -12.77 3.61
CA LEU A 75 1.89 -12.95 4.89
C LEU A 75 3.33 -12.42 4.87
N LEU A 76 4.10 -12.78 3.84
CA LEU A 76 5.49 -12.32 3.70
C LEU A 76 5.57 -10.82 3.37
N LEU A 77 4.58 -10.26 2.68
CA LEU A 77 4.46 -8.80 2.49
C LEU A 77 4.24 -8.09 3.82
N CYS A 78 3.40 -8.63 4.71
CA CYS A 78 3.22 -8.12 6.08
C CYS A 78 4.53 -8.13 6.89
N PHE A 79 5.33 -9.19 6.79
CA PHE A 79 6.63 -9.27 7.49
C PHE A 79 7.71 -8.37 6.90
N THR A 80 7.60 -8.03 5.61
CA THR A 80 8.57 -7.20 4.90
C THR A 80 8.16 -5.73 4.84
N ILE A 81 7.07 -5.32 5.50
CA ILE A 81 6.77 -3.90 5.70
C ILE A 81 7.91 -3.31 6.54
N PRO A 82 8.56 -2.22 6.09
CA PRO A 82 9.60 -1.57 6.87
C PRO A 82 9.08 -1.21 8.26
N PHE A 83 9.80 -1.60 9.30
CA PHE A 83 9.40 -1.30 10.66
C PHE A 83 9.45 0.21 10.91
N PRO A 84 8.43 0.79 11.58
CA PRO A 84 8.38 2.19 11.95
C PRO A 84 9.26 2.46 13.19
N ASN A 85 10.54 2.06 13.16
CA ASN A 85 11.49 2.40 14.22
C ASN A 85 11.88 3.89 14.12
N GLY A 86 11.14 4.74 14.83
CA GLY A 86 11.51 6.12 15.14
C GLY A 86 11.75 7.03 13.93
N ARG A 87 10.82 7.04 12.95
CA ARG A 87 10.93 7.82 11.69
C ARG A 87 12.14 7.51 10.79
N LYS A 88 12.93 6.46 11.04
CA LYS A 88 14.04 6.12 10.14
C LYS A 88 13.58 5.77 8.72
N PHE A 89 12.53 4.95 8.62
CA PHE A 89 11.98 4.47 7.34
C PHE A 89 10.68 5.15 6.89
N PHE A 90 10.11 5.99 7.75
CA PHE A 90 8.92 6.78 7.46
C PHE A 90 9.21 8.24 7.79
N LYS A 91 9.38 9.05 6.76
CA LYS A 91 9.69 10.48 6.89
C LYS A 91 8.67 11.31 6.12
N LEU A 92 8.57 12.58 6.45
CA LEU A 92 7.93 13.55 5.58
C LEU A 92 8.99 14.08 4.62
N SER A 93 8.68 14.10 3.33
CA SER A 93 9.53 14.78 2.35
C SER A 93 9.50 16.28 2.62
N ALA A 94 10.62 16.87 3.05
CA ALA A 94 10.74 18.32 3.10
C ALA A 94 10.70 18.95 1.69
N GLU A 95 11.13 18.20 0.67
CA GLU A 95 11.16 18.65 -0.74
C GLU A 95 9.81 18.55 -1.44
N ASP A 96 8.97 17.56 -1.10
CA ASP A 96 7.67 17.33 -1.75
C ASP A 96 6.50 17.76 -0.85
N ASN A 97 6.57 18.97 -0.28
CA ASN A 97 5.47 19.57 0.47
C ASN A 97 4.94 18.69 1.63
N SER A 98 5.85 18.12 2.43
CA SER A 98 5.52 17.23 3.57
C SER A 98 4.63 16.04 3.15
N MET A 99 4.89 15.44 2.00
CA MET A 99 4.26 14.18 1.63
C MET A 99 4.90 13.01 2.38
N PHE A 100 4.08 12.05 2.81
CA PHE A 100 4.57 10.84 3.46
C PHE A 100 5.48 10.06 2.53
N ILE A 101 6.70 9.85 2.99
CA ILE A 101 7.68 8.98 2.39
C ILE A 101 7.78 7.73 3.27
N ALA A 102 7.54 6.57 2.67
CA ALA A 102 7.90 5.29 3.25
C ALA A 102 8.94 4.64 2.35
N TYR A 103 10.13 4.38 2.88
CA TYR A 103 11.22 3.81 2.10
C TYR A 103 10.94 2.33 1.79
N THR A 104 10.22 2.09 0.70
CA THR A 104 9.97 0.78 0.13
C THR A 104 10.87 0.54 -1.08
N THR A 105 11.22 -0.73 -1.32
CA THR A 105 11.95 -1.09 -2.54
C THR A 105 11.00 -1.18 -3.72
N ILE A 106 11.51 -0.95 -4.93
CA ILE A 106 10.74 -1.16 -6.17
C ILE A 106 10.24 -2.60 -6.26
N ALA A 107 11.05 -3.58 -5.83
CA ALA A 107 10.65 -4.98 -5.82
C ALA A 107 9.45 -5.22 -4.89
N TRP A 108 9.41 -4.58 -3.72
CA TRP A 108 8.27 -4.66 -2.81
C TRP A 108 7.02 -4.01 -3.41
N ASN A 109 7.15 -2.84 -4.04
CA ASN A 109 6.02 -2.17 -4.69
C ASN A 109 5.40 -3.02 -5.80
N LEU A 110 6.23 -3.61 -6.66
CA LEU A 110 5.77 -4.51 -7.72
C LEU A 110 5.13 -5.77 -7.16
N LEU A 111 5.73 -6.38 -6.13
CA LEU A 111 5.18 -7.56 -5.43
C LEU A 111 3.84 -7.27 -4.76
N TYR A 112 3.72 -6.09 -4.14
CA TYR A 112 2.47 -5.62 -3.57
C TYR A 112 1.41 -5.36 -4.66
N THR A 113 1.80 -4.73 -5.78
CA THR A 113 0.89 -4.46 -6.91
C THR A 113 0.36 -5.76 -7.53
N THR A 114 1.24 -6.73 -7.82
CA THR A 114 0.84 -8.04 -8.39
C THR A 114 0.00 -8.86 -7.42
N TRP A 115 0.34 -8.85 -6.12
CA TRP A 115 -0.43 -9.53 -5.08
C TRP A 115 -1.85 -8.95 -4.95
N ASN A 116 -1.97 -7.61 -4.95
CA ASN A 116 -3.25 -6.91 -4.84
C ASN A 116 -4.11 -7.13 -6.10
N LEU A 117 -3.50 -7.18 -7.29
CA LEU A 117 -4.20 -7.55 -8.52
C LEU A 117 -4.74 -8.98 -8.47
N CYS A 118 -3.92 -9.93 -8.05
CA CYS A 118 -4.33 -11.33 -7.90
C CYS A 118 -5.49 -11.48 -6.89
N PHE A 119 -5.43 -10.75 -5.78
CA PHE A 119 -6.52 -10.71 -4.79
C PHE A 119 -7.83 -10.19 -5.41
N VAL A 120 -7.81 -9.04 -6.10
CA VAL A 120 -9.02 -8.46 -6.70
C VAL A 120 -9.58 -9.34 -7.82
N TYR A 121 -8.70 -9.99 -8.59
CA TYR A 121 -9.09 -10.94 -9.62
C TYR A 121 -9.93 -12.09 -9.02
N GLY A 122 -9.54 -12.58 -7.84
CA GLY A 122 -10.25 -13.63 -7.10
C GLY A 122 -11.51 -13.15 -6.36
N GLU A 123 -11.43 -12.04 -5.61
CA GLU A 123 -12.55 -11.57 -4.78
C GLU A 123 -13.69 -10.98 -5.60
N THR A 124 -13.37 -10.17 -6.62
CA THR A 124 -14.41 -9.46 -7.40
C THR A 124 -13.94 -9.15 -8.82
N GLY A 125 -13.90 -10.18 -9.67
CA GLY A 125 -13.49 -10.06 -11.08
C GLY A 125 -14.19 -8.95 -11.88
N LYS A 126 -15.44 -8.61 -11.53
CA LYS A 126 -16.19 -7.47 -12.10
C LYS A 126 -15.47 -6.13 -12.01
N TYR A 127 -14.68 -5.91 -10.95
CA TYR A 127 -13.94 -4.65 -10.72
C TYR A 127 -12.46 -4.76 -11.10
N PHE A 128 -12.04 -5.86 -11.72
CA PHE A 128 -10.63 -6.11 -12.00
C PHE A 128 -10.03 -5.05 -12.95
N ALA A 129 -10.69 -4.73 -14.06
CA ALA A 129 -10.23 -3.69 -14.99
C ALA A 129 -10.07 -2.32 -14.33
N SER A 130 -11.04 -1.90 -13.51
CA SER A 130 -10.93 -0.64 -12.76
C SER A 130 -9.76 -0.65 -11.76
N SER A 131 -9.46 -1.81 -11.18
CA SER A 131 -8.41 -1.95 -10.17
C SER A 131 -7.02 -1.97 -10.80
N ILE A 132 -6.88 -2.49 -12.03
CA ILE A 132 -5.67 -2.34 -12.84
C ILE A 132 -5.35 -0.86 -13.04
N CYS A 133 -6.30 -0.04 -13.48
CA CYS A 133 -6.05 1.38 -13.75
C CYS A 133 -5.57 2.13 -12.50
N ILE A 134 -6.15 1.83 -11.34
CA ILE A 134 -5.86 2.53 -10.08
C ILE A 134 -4.55 2.06 -9.46
N LEU A 135 -4.25 0.76 -9.58
CA LEU A 135 -2.95 0.21 -9.16
C LEU A 135 -1.82 0.70 -10.06
N LEU A 136 -2.03 0.72 -11.38
CA LEU A 136 -1.07 1.30 -12.32
C LEU A 136 -0.85 2.79 -12.07
N ALA A 137 -1.90 3.56 -11.79
CA ALA A 137 -1.75 4.97 -11.44
C ALA A 137 -0.87 5.16 -10.18
N ALA A 138 -1.03 4.29 -9.18
CA ALA A 138 -0.20 4.31 -7.97
C ALA A 138 1.26 3.92 -8.23
N GLU A 139 1.54 3.04 -9.20
CA GLU A 139 2.88 2.60 -9.57
C GLU A 139 3.59 3.62 -10.49
N ILE A 140 2.85 4.20 -11.45
CA ILE A 140 3.37 5.17 -12.41
C ILE A 140 3.80 6.46 -11.72
N TYR A 141 3.06 6.90 -10.68
CA TYR A 141 3.33 8.16 -10.01
C TYR A 141 4.75 8.24 -9.38
N PRO A 142 5.20 7.24 -8.57
CA PRO A 142 6.58 7.15 -8.09
C PRO A 142 7.63 7.03 -9.21
N ILE A 143 7.31 6.35 -10.32
CA ILE A 143 8.22 6.19 -11.46
C ILE A 143 8.46 7.54 -12.15
N ILE A 144 7.40 8.31 -12.43
CA ILE A 144 7.50 9.65 -13.04
C ILE A 144 8.32 10.57 -12.14
N LYS A 145 8.07 10.54 -10.82
CA LYS A 145 8.79 11.36 -9.85
C LYS A 145 10.17 10.81 -9.49
N ARG A 146 10.55 9.63 -10.00
CA ARG A 146 11.79 8.89 -9.67
C ARG A 146 12.01 8.69 -8.16
N LYS A 147 10.93 8.75 -7.38
CA LYS A 147 10.93 8.63 -5.91
C LYS A 147 10.03 7.45 -5.53
N PRO A 148 10.57 6.21 -5.46
CA PRO A 148 9.78 4.98 -5.20
C PRO A 148 9.09 5.00 -3.83
N GLU A 149 9.63 5.83 -2.94
CA GLU A 149 9.23 6.04 -1.57
C GLU A 149 7.89 6.79 -1.41
N LEU A 150 7.37 7.36 -2.51
CA LEU A 150 6.04 7.96 -2.60
C LEU A 150 4.93 6.92 -2.84
N TYR A 151 5.29 5.66 -3.05
CA TYR A 151 4.33 4.61 -3.41
C TYR A 151 3.22 4.43 -2.37
N ILE A 152 3.55 4.37 -1.09
CA ILE A 152 2.54 4.18 -0.02
C ILE A 152 1.58 5.37 0.02
N ALA A 153 2.08 6.61 -0.11
CA ALA A 153 1.22 7.79 -0.18
C ALA A 153 0.30 7.74 -1.40
N ALA A 154 0.86 7.49 -2.59
CA ALA A 154 0.08 7.33 -3.82
C ALA A 154 -0.96 6.21 -3.69
N ARG A 155 -0.63 5.12 -2.98
CA ARG A 155 -1.55 4.01 -2.74
C ARG A 155 -2.68 4.40 -1.80
N ILE A 156 -2.43 5.15 -0.75
CA ILE A 156 -3.48 5.70 0.13
C ILE A 156 -4.44 6.54 -0.70
N TYR A 157 -3.94 7.54 -1.45
CA TYR A 157 -4.79 8.42 -2.26
C TYR A 157 -5.63 7.66 -3.30
N THR A 158 -5.00 6.78 -4.07
CA THR A 158 -5.68 6.02 -5.14
C THR A 158 -6.68 5.02 -4.57
N LEU A 159 -6.37 4.35 -3.47
CA LEU A 159 -7.29 3.43 -2.80
C LEU A 159 -8.49 4.17 -2.19
N SER A 160 -8.26 5.25 -1.46
CA SER A 160 -9.35 6.06 -0.87
C SER A 160 -10.26 6.61 -1.96
N ALA A 161 -9.70 7.12 -3.06
CA ALA A 161 -10.47 7.60 -4.22
C ALA A 161 -11.32 6.47 -4.83
N HIS A 162 -10.74 5.28 -5.06
CA HIS A 162 -11.48 4.14 -5.61
C HIS A 162 -12.67 3.74 -4.73
N VAL A 163 -12.43 3.60 -3.43
CA VAL A 163 -13.45 3.16 -2.48
C VAL A 163 -14.54 4.21 -2.34
N LEU A 164 -14.18 5.50 -2.35
CA LEU A 164 -15.14 6.60 -2.31
C LEU A 164 -16.02 6.62 -3.57
N ILE A 165 -15.43 6.52 -4.76
CA ILE A 165 -16.18 6.47 -6.03
C ILE A 165 -17.10 5.26 -6.05
N ARG A 166 -16.64 4.09 -5.60
CA ARG A 166 -17.47 2.87 -5.49
C ARG A 166 -18.58 2.99 -4.45
N ALA A 167 -18.38 3.77 -3.40
CA ALA A 167 -19.41 4.05 -2.39
C ALA A 167 -20.49 5.00 -2.92
N CYS A 168 -20.09 6.06 -3.64
CA CYS A 168 -21.01 7.05 -4.20
C CYS A 168 -21.71 6.56 -5.48
N LEU A 169 -20.99 5.85 -6.35
CA LEU A 169 -21.45 5.40 -7.67
C LEU A 169 -21.19 3.89 -7.85
N PRO A 170 -21.98 3.02 -7.20
CA PRO A 170 -21.73 1.57 -7.17
C PRO A 170 -21.75 0.89 -8.54
N ASN A 171 -22.49 1.45 -9.50
CA ASN A 171 -22.66 0.90 -10.84
C ASN A 171 -21.74 1.51 -11.90
N LEU A 172 -20.93 2.53 -11.58
CA LEU A 172 -20.08 3.19 -12.57
C LEU A 172 -19.04 2.22 -13.17
N PHE A 173 -18.29 1.51 -12.33
CA PHE A 173 -17.26 0.59 -12.80
C PHE A 173 -17.83 -0.63 -13.52
N PRO A 174 -18.89 -1.31 -13.03
CA PRO A 174 -19.50 -2.41 -13.77
C PRO A 174 -20.20 -1.97 -15.07
N ALA A 175 -20.65 -0.72 -15.19
CA ALA A 175 -21.30 -0.25 -16.42
C ALA A 175 -20.30 0.11 -17.53
N VAL A 176 -19.10 0.59 -17.16
CA VAL A 176 -18.11 1.10 -18.13
C VAL A 176 -16.93 0.13 -18.32
N MET A 177 -16.60 -0.69 -17.32
CA MET A 177 -15.40 -1.52 -17.29
C MET A 177 -15.68 -2.90 -16.67
N ASP A 178 -16.72 -3.58 -17.15
CA ASP A 178 -17.00 -4.95 -16.69
C ASP A 178 -15.94 -5.93 -17.20
N ALA A 179 -15.20 -6.52 -16.28
CA ALA A 179 -14.24 -7.59 -16.56
C ALA A 179 -14.74 -8.96 -16.05
N SER A 180 -16.06 -9.11 -15.88
CA SER A 180 -16.69 -10.36 -15.43
C SER A 180 -16.29 -11.57 -16.29
N SER A 181 -16.10 -11.38 -17.60
CA SER A 181 -15.71 -12.44 -18.55
C SER A 181 -14.22 -12.80 -18.51
N TRP A 182 -13.39 -12.03 -17.79
CA TRP A 182 -11.94 -12.25 -17.76
C TRP A 182 -11.52 -13.24 -16.69
N PHE A 183 -12.44 -13.66 -15.81
CA PHE A 183 -12.12 -14.53 -14.70
C PHE A 183 -11.81 -15.96 -15.16
N ASN A 184 -10.64 -16.46 -14.79
CA ASN A 184 -10.22 -17.83 -14.99
C ASN A 184 -9.53 -18.34 -13.71
N ALA A 185 -10.05 -19.42 -13.14
CA ALA A 185 -9.57 -20.00 -11.90
C ALA A 185 -8.12 -20.52 -12.02
N ASP A 186 -7.74 -21.11 -13.15
CA ASP A 186 -6.40 -21.65 -13.35
C ASP A 186 -5.34 -20.54 -13.37
N ILE A 187 -5.69 -19.40 -13.99
CA ILE A 187 -4.85 -18.20 -14.00
C ILE A 187 -4.72 -17.63 -12.58
N LEU A 188 -5.82 -17.57 -11.81
CA LEU A 188 -5.80 -17.10 -10.42
C LEU A 188 -4.84 -17.92 -9.54
N TYR A 189 -4.93 -19.25 -9.61
CA TYR A 189 -4.07 -20.12 -8.80
C TYR A 189 -2.61 -20.09 -9.29
N GLY A 190 -2.38 -20.13 -10.60
CA GLY A 190 -1.04 -20.02 -11.17
C GLY A 190 -0.36 -18.70 -10.81
N TRP A 191 -1.10 -17.59 -10.86
CA TRP A 191 -0.61 -16.27 -10.46
C TRP A 191 -0.33 -16.19 -8.96
N GLY A 192 -1.21 -16.74 -8.12
CA GLY A 192 -0.98 -16.83 -6.69
C GLY A 192 0.30 -17.60 -6.34
N ILE A 193 0.53 -18.75 -6.99
CA ILE A 193 1.77 -19.53 -6.82
C ILE A 193 3.00 -18.73 -7.25
N PHE A 194 2.94 -18.06 -8.41
CA PHE A 194 4.02 -17.21 -8.90
C PHE A 194 4.38 -16.10 -7.90
N ASN A 195 3.39 -15.39 -7.37
CA ASN A 195 3.60 -14.38 -6.33
C ASN A 195 4.24 -14.99 -5.08
N GLY A 196 3.73 -16.14 -4.63
CA GLY A 196 4.28 -16.91 -3.51
C GLY A 196 5.74 -17.33 -3.71
N LEU A 197 6.14 -17.71 -4.92
CA LEU A 197 7.51 -18.13 -5.22
C LEU A 197 8.49 -16.95 -5.27
N ILE A 198 8.08 -15.78 -5.76
CA ILE A 198 8.97 -14.62 -5.86
C ILE A 198 9.13 -13.91 -4.52
N ILE A 199 8.10 -13.89 -3.68
CA ILE A 199 8.17 -13.20 -2.38
C ILE A 199 9.13 -13.91 -1.42
N ILE A 200 9.34 -15.23 -1.55
CA ILE A 200 10.26 -16.01 -0.69
C ILE A 200 11.71 -15.50 -0.81
N PRO A 201 12.37 -15.50 -2.00
CA PRO A 201 13.73 -15.00 -2.14
C PRO A 201 13.83 -13.52 -1.79
N TYR A 202 12.78 -12.72 -2.08
CA TYR A 202 12.73 -11.32 -1.66
C TYR A 202 12.74 -11.19 -0.13
N ALA A 203 11.92 -11.96 0.59
CA ALA A 203 11.87 -11.93 2.05
C ALA A 203 13.20 -12.37 2.69
N PHE A 204 13.85 -13.41 2.14
CA PHE A 204 15.19 -13.81 2.57
C PHE A 204 16.21 -12.69 2.37
N TRP A 205 16.22 -12.06 1.19
CA TRP A 205 17.11 -10.93 0.92
C TRP A 205 16.82 -9.75 1.86
N TYR A 206 15.55 -9.44 2.10
CA TYR A 206 15.12 -8.37 2.99
C TYR A 206 15.61 -8.57 4.44
N ILE A 207 15.40 -9.76 5.00
CA ILE A 207 15.87 -10.13 6.34
C ILE A 207 17.40 -10.11 6.40
N TRP A 208 18.07 -10.60 5.35
CA TRP A 208 19.53 -10.58 5.27
C TRP A 208 20.09 -9.14 5.25
N GLN A 209 19.46 -8.21 4.53
CA GLN A 209 19.84 -6.80 4.52
C GLN A 209 19.63 -6.13 5.89
N LEU A 210 18.57 -6.49 6.61
CA LEU A 210 18.33 -6.05 7.99
C LEU A 210 19.41 -6.56 8.95
N HIS A 211 19.74 -7.86 8.89
CA HIS A 211 20.79 -8.47 9.73
C HIS A 211 22.19 -7.93 9.40
N SER A 212 22.47 -7.64 8.13
CA SER A 212 23.78 -7.15 7.69
C SER A 212 24.01 -5.66 7.93
N GLY A 213 23.03 -4.93 8.49
CA GLY A 213 23.13 -3.48 8.77
C GLY A 213 23.16 -2.58 7.52
N LYS A 214 23.01 -3.13 6.31
CA LYS A 214 23.00 -2.39 5.03
C LYS A 214 21.61 -1.88 4.62
N ALA A 215 20.61 -2.12 5.46
CA ALA A 215 19.23 -1.67 5.29
C ALA A 215 19.12 -0.17 4.98
N GLU A 216 19.94 0.67 5.61
CA GLU A 216 19.89 2.12 5.36
C GLU A 216 20.35 2.47 3.93
N VAL A 217 21.38 1.84 3.38
CA VAL A 217 21.85 2.11 2.01
C VAL A 217 20.92 1.50 0.96
N SER A 218 20.46 0.26 1.19
CA SER A 218 19.64 -0.50 0.25
C SER A 218 18.18 -0.03 0.19
N PHE A 219 17.60 0.42 1.31
CA PHE A 219 16.20 0.88 1.36
C PHE A 219 16.05 2.39 1.16
N ILE A 220 17.00 3.21 1.65
CA ILE A 220 16.92 4.67 1.54
C ILE A 220 17.50 5.16 0.20
N ARG A 221 18.25 4.30 -0.54
CA ARG A 221 18.99 4.68 -1.76
C ARG A 221 19.57 6.09 -1.61
N SER A 222 20.38 6.31 -0.57
CA SER A 222 21.07 7.58 -0.42
C SER A 222 22.02 7.76 -1.61
N ASN A 223 21.56 8.46 -2.63
CA ASN A 223 22.40 9.36 -3.39
C ASN A 223 22.42 10.75 -2.72
N THR A 224 22.31 10.79 -1.39
CA THR A 224 22.86 11.89 -0.63
C THR A 224 24.37 11.66 -0.64
N SER A 225 25.03 12.29 -1.61
CA SER A 225 26.44 12.61 -1.51
C SER A 225 26.71 13.05 -0.08
N ALA A 226 27.68 12.42 0.55
CA ALA A 226 28.35 13.02 1.69
C ALA A 226 28.82 14.41 1.25
N MET A 227 28.23 15.45 1.84
CA MET A 227 28.80 16.78 2.04
C MET A 227 27.93 17.54 3.03
#